data_AF-A0A191WJT9-F1
#
_entry.id   AF-A0A191WJT9-F1
#
_cell.length_a   1.000
_cell.length_b   1.000
_cell.length_c   1.000
_cell.angle_alpha   90.00
_cell.angle_beta   90.00
_cell.angle_gamma   90.00
#
_symmetry.space_group_name_H-M   'P 1'
#
loop_
_entity.id
_entity.type
_entity.pdbx_description
1 polymer ?
#
loop_
_entity_poly.entity_id
_entity_poly.type
_entity_poly.pdbx_seq_one_letter_code
_entity_poly.pdbx_strand_id
1 'polypeptide(L)'
;MLLGTAFVAALGGLNQTTYGAANFVERYLSAIADDDLATAITTPGVALDDDELTAMGVPTDISTAMLRSDVIDAGPEDVRIVDDVKHEDGTHTVTASYRLDTAILQTSFEIRAIDPLYGLLNRWEFIESPLAVVDVTAAHNPLFTVGDLTLDTRATKSGDELAAFTQTAPYLAIAPAAYEFGFSDTLVAAVPVPLATEPGVRAAVTVDAQPTADFVKRVQTQVDSYLDGCAAQTVLQPSGCPFGIEIDDRVLGDPVWSIVTYPPVTLTAGETAFEMPATDGMAHISVEVQSLFDGDKSQLEEDRPFRLALSATIRPDGSIAIQLQQTS
;
A
#
# COMPACT_ATOMS: atom_id res chain seq x y z
N MET A 1 -54.16 34.46 -15.29
CA MET A 1 -53.66 34.68 -13.91
C MET A 1 -53.58 33.39 -13.07
N LEU A 2 -54.59 32.51 -13.08
CA LEU A 2 -54.56 31.22 -12.35
C LEU A 2 -53.45 30.25 -12.81
N LEU A 3 -53.17 30.18 -14.12
CA LEU A 3 -52.07 29.35 -14.65
C LEU A 3 -50.68 29.86 -14.23
N GLY A 4 -50.48 31.18 -14.18
CA GLY A 4 -49.20 31.77 -13.77
C GLY A 4 -48.92 31.61 -12.27
N THR A 5 -49.96 31.70 -11.43
CA THR A 5 -49.84 31.47 -9.98
C THR A 5 -49.63 30.00 -9.65
N ALA A 6 -50.32 29.08 -10.33
CA ALA A 6 -50.07 27.65 -10.21
C ALA A 6 -48.64 27.27 -10.67
N PHE A 7 -48.14 27.88 -11.75
CA PHE A 7 -46.78 27.65 -12.25
C PHE A 7 -45.71 28.15 -11.27
N VAL A 8 -45.87 29.35 -10.70
CA VAL A 8 -44.92 29.89 -9.68
C VAL A 8 -44.96 29.07 -8.39
N ALA A 9 -46.13 28.62 -7.94
CA ALA A 9 -46.25 27.75 -6.77
C ALA A 9 -45.60 26.38 -7.02
N ALA A 10 -45.74 25.82 -8.23
CA ALA A 10 -45.06 24.59 -8.64
C ALA A 10 -43.53 24.78 -8.65
N LEU A 11 -43.03 25.87 -9.24
CA LEU A 11 -41.59 26.19 -9.23
C LEU A 11 -41.04 26.37 -7.81
N GLY A 12 -41.79 27.03 -6.93
CA GLY A 12 -41.42 27.17 -5.52
C GLY A 12 -41.34 25.82 -4.80
N GLY A 13 -42.29 24.92 -5.06
CA GLY A 13 -42.27 23.55 -4.55
C GLY A 13 -41.06 22.75 -5.06
N LEU A 14 -40.80 22.78 -6.37
CA LEU A 14 -39.63 22.14 -6.98
C LEU A 14 -38.31 22.68 -6.42
N ASN A 15 -38.21 23.98 -6.16
CA ASN A 15 -37.03 24.61 -5.57
C ASN A 15 -36.84 24.32 -4.08
N GLN A 16 -37.91 23.96 -3.36
CA GLN A 16 -37.82 23.51 -1.98
C GLN A 16 -37.51 22.01 -1.86
N THR A 17 -37.95 21.21 -2.83
CA THR A 17 -37.71 19.76 -2.83
C THR A 17 -36.50 19.41 -3.69
N THR A 18 -36.70 19.24 -5.00
CA THR A 18 -35.71 18.69 -5.93
C THR A 18 -34.52 19.61 -6.16
N TYR A 19 -34.71 20.93 -6.15
CA TYR A 19 -33.64 21.90 -6.36
C TYR A 19 -33.25 22.63 -5.05
N GLY A 20 -33.63 22.08 -3.90
CA GLY A 20 -33.28 22.62 -2.58
C GLY A 20 -31.83 22.35 -2.18
N ALA A 21 -31.34 23.13 -1.21
CA ALA A 21 -30.05 23.01 -0.54
C ALA A 21 -29.85 21.60 0.06
N ALA A 22 -30.80 21.15 0.89
CA ALA A 22 -30.82 19.81 1.47
C ALA A 22 -30.68 18.69 0.42
N ASN A 23 -31.47 18.75 -0.66
CA ASN A 23 -31.47 17.72 -1.70
C ASN A 23 -30.20 17.74 -2.57
N PHE A 24 -29.47 18.85 -2.62
CA PHE A 24 -28.15 18.90 -3.23
C PHE A 24 -27.15 18.01 -2.47
N VAL A 25 -27.07 18.17 -1.14
CA VAL A 25 -26.20 17.33 -0.29
C VAL A 25 -26.65 15.87 -0.28
N GLU A 26 -27.96 15.62 -0.20
CA GLU A 26 -28.52 14.26 -0.23
C GLU A 26 -28.15 13.52 -1.52
N ARG A 27 -28.19 14.19 -2.68
CA ARG A 27 -27.76 13.59 -3.97
C ARG A 27 -26.28 13.28 -4.01
N TYR A 28 -25.44 14.16 -3.47
CA TYR A 28 -24.01 13.91 -3.38
C TYR A 28 -23.75 12.63 -2.56
N LEU A 29 -24.32 12.55 -1.35
CA LEU A 29 -24.16 11.39 -0.48
C LEU A 29 -24.77 10.11 -1.08
N SER A 30 -25.92 10.22 -1.77
CA SER A 30 -26.54 9.08 -2.46
C SER A 30 -25.67 8.57 -3.61
N ALA A 31 -25.02 9.47 -4.36
CA ALA A 31 -24.10 9.06 -5.42
C ALA A 31 -22.90 8.27 -4.86
N ILE A 32 -22.40 8.64 -3.68
CA ILE A 32 -21.37 7.84 -2.98
C ILE A 32 -21.94 6.50 -2.52
N ALA A 33 -23.14 6.50 -1.92
CA ALA A 33 -23.81 5.29 -1.45
C ALA A 33 -24.05 4.26 -2.56
N ASP A 34 -24.34 4.74 -3.77
CA ASP A 34 -24.57 3.94 -4.97
C ASP A 34 -23.26 3.63 -5.76
N ASP A 35 -22.09 4.01 -5.23
CA ASP A 35 -20.77 3.93 -5.88
C ASP A 35 -20.68 4.62 -7.27
N ASP A 36 -21.57 5.58 -7.52
CA ASP A 36 -21.55 6.45 -8.69
C ASP A 36 -20.62 7.64 -8.47
N LEU A 37 -19.32 7.35 -8.37
CA LEU A 37 -18.31 8.38 -8.12
C LEU A 37 -18.19 9.36 -9.29
N ALA A 38 -18.55 8.96 -10.52
CA ALA A 38 -18.62 9.85 -11.67
C ALA A 38 -19.65 10.99 -11.46
N THR A 39 -20.81 10.67 -10.88
CA THR A 39 -21.77 11.70 -10.48
C THR A 39 -21.27 12.50 -9.27
N ALA A 40 -20.67 11.85 -8.27
CA ALA A 40 -20.16 12.54 -7.09
C ALA A 40 -19.10 13.60 -7.43
N ILE A 41 -18.10 13.27 -8.26
CA ILE A 41 -17.00 14.19 -8.63
C ILE A 41 -17.44 15.35 -9.53
N THR A 42 -18.53 15.18 -10.28
CA THR A 42 -19.07 16.25 -11.15
C THR A 42 -20.04 17.16 -10.42
N THR A 43 -20.29 16.90 -9.14
CA THR A 43 -21.10 17.78 -8.28
C THR A 43 -20.38 19.12 -8.10
N PRO A 44 -21.06 20.26 -8.36
CA PRO A 44 -20.46 21.59 -8.23
C PRO A 44 -19.77 21.82 -6.88
N GLY A 45 -18.53 22.29 -6.91
CA GLY A 45 -17.70 22.54 -5.72
C GLY A 45 -16.96 21.31 -5.18
N VAL A 46 -17.08 20.13 -5.82
CA VAL A 46 -16.29 18.94 -5.41
C VAL A 46 -14.89 18.93 -6.02
N ALA A 47 -14.78 19.19 -7.33
CA ALA A 47 -13.48 19.22 -7.99
C ALA A 47 -12.65 20.41 -7.49
N LEU A 48 -11.38 20.14 -7.18
CA LEU A 48 -10.40 21.13 -6.73
C LEU A 48 -9.60 21.67 -7.92
N ASP A 49 -9.31 22.97 -7.93
CA ASP A 49 -8.36 23.58 -8.85
C ASP A 49 -6.92 23.65 -8.30
N ASP A 50 -5.96 24.07 -9.12
CA ASP A 50 -4.54 24.13 -8.76
C ASP A 50 -4.27 25.08 -7.57
N ASP A 51 -5.04 26.17 -7.44
CA ASP A 51 -4.89 27.14 -6.35
C ASP A 51 -5.40 26.55 -5.04
N GLU A 52 -6.53 25.84 -5.07
CA GLU A 52 -7.10 25.12 -3.93
C GLU A 52 -6.19 23.96 -3.47
N LEU A 53 -5.66 23.16 -4.40
CA LEU A 53 -4.69 22.10 -4.10
C LEU A 53 -3.42 22.66 -3.44
N THR A 54 -2.92 23.78 -3.96
CA THR A 54 -1.76 24.47 -3.38
C THR A 54 -2.05 24.98 -1.97
N ALA A 55 -3.26 25.52 -1.73
CA ALA A 55 -3.69 25.97 -0.41
C ALA A 55 -3.79 24.82 0.61
N MET A 56 -4.13 23.60 0.15
CA MET A 56 -4.14 22.38 0.96
C MET A 56 -2.74 21.79 1.18
N GLY A 57 -1.70 22.34 0.55
CA GLY A 57 -0.32 21.84 0.67
C GLY A 57 -0.13 20.47 0.04
N VAL A 58 -0.87 20.17 -1.03
CA VAL A 58 -0.70 18.96 -1.85
C VAL A 58 -0.19 19.32 -3.24
N PRO A 59 0.49 18.39 -3.94
CA PRO A 59 0.92 18.62 -5.32
C PRO A 59 -0.28 18.83 -6.25
N THR A 60 -0.14 19.71 -7.25
CA THR A 60 -1.19 19.95 -8.27
C THR A 60 -1.38 18.74 -9.19
N ASP A 61 -0.39 17.86 -9.27
CA ASP A 61 -0.44 16.57 -9.98
C ASP A 61 -0.84 15.40 -9.06
N ILE A 62 -1.51 15.68 -7.93
CA ILE A 62 -2.04 14.66 -7.02
C ILE A 62 -2.89 13.63 -7.78
N SER A 63 -2.75 12.37 -7.39
CA SER A 63 -3.47 11.28 -8.04
C SER A 63 -4.97 11.32 -7.74
N THR A 64 -5.77 11.29 -8.80
CA THR A 64 -7.24 11.15 -8.75
C THR A 64 -7.70 9.70 -8.94
N ALA A 65 -6.77 8.74 -8.92
CA ALA A 65 -7.08 7.33 -9.19
C ALA A 65 -8.12 6.73 -8.22
N MET A 66 -8.16 7.22 -6.97
CA MET A 66 -9.12 6.82 -5.94
C MET A 66 -10.50 7.47 -6.08
N LEU A 67 -10.72 8.33 -7.08
CA LEU A 67 -12.03 8.91 -7.41
C LEU A 67 -12.82 8.08 -8.43
N ARG A 68 -12.39 6.84 -8.68
CA ARG A 68 -13.06 5.88 -9.57
C ARG A 68 -13.99 4.97 -8.76
N SER A 69 -15.06 4.49 -9.38
CA SER A 69 -15.92 3.45 -8.81
C SER A 69 -15.12 2.18 -8.44
N ASP A 70 -15.72 1.34 -7.60
CA ASP A 70 -15.18 0.10 -7.06
C ASP A 70 -13.93 0.30 -6.16
N VAL A 71 -13.74 1.52 -5.63
CA VAL A 71 -12.64 1.86 -4.69
C VAL A 71 -13.13 1.93 -3.24
N ILE A 72 -14.38 2.35 -3.02
CA ILE A 72 -14.97 2.42 -1.68
C ILE A 72 -15.35 1.03 -1.19
N ASP A 73 -15.04 0.74 0.06
CA ASP A 73 -15.49 -0.50 0.73
C ASP A 73 -16.92 -0.32 1.27
N ALA A 74 -17.22 0.86 1.84
CA ALA A 74 -18.56 1.23 2.24
C ALA A 74 -18.82 2.73 2.03
N GLY A 75 -19.96 3.06 1.43
CA GLY A 75 -20.49 4.41 1.32
C GLY A 75 -21.41 4.79 2.49
N PRO A 76 -21.88 6.04 2.55
CA PRO A 76 -22.82 6.48 3.57
C PRO A 76 -24.22 5.88 3.33
N GLU A 77 -24.70 5.09 4.28
CA GLU A 77 -26.04 4.49 4.27
C GLU A 77 -27.04 5.30 5.10
N ASP A 78 -28.34 5.05 4.90
CA ASP A 78 -29.42 5.66 5.68
C ASP A 78 -29.34 7.20 5.76
N VAL A 79 -28.91 7.84 4.67
CA VAL A 79 -28.70 9.30 4.59
C VAL A 79 -29.99 10.05 4.92
N ARG A 80 -29.90 11.00 5.86
CA ARG A 80 -30.99 11.90 6.24
C ARG A 80 -30.47 13.29 6.51
N ILE A 81 -31.09 14.30 5.93
CA ILE A 81 -30.85 15.69 6.31
C ILE A 81 -31.54 15.95 7.65
N VAL A 82 -30.75 16.35 8.66
CA VAL A 82 -31.23 16.60 10.02
C VAL A 82 -31.33 18.09 10.33
N ASP A 83 -30.59 18.94 9.60
CA ASP A 83 -30.66 20.39 9.73
C ASP A 83 -30.32 21.09 8.40
N ASP A 84 -30.91 22.27 8.18
CA ASP A 84 -30.63 23.18 7.05
C ASP A 84 -30.78 24.62 7.55
N VAL A 85 -29.64 25.24 7.84
CA VAL A 85 -29.56 26.61 8.36
C VAL A 85 -29.17 27.55 7.24
N LYS A 86 -30.08 28.46 6.89
CA LYS A 86 -29.79 29.57 5.99
C LYS A 86 -29.15 30.74 6.74
N HIS A 87 -28.01 31.22 6.24
CA HIS A 87 -27.29 32.37 6.78
C HIS A 87 -27.72 33.70 6.12
N GLU A 88 -27.34 34.81 6.74
CA GLU A 88 -27.70 36.17 6.27
C GLU A 88 -27.08 36.51 4.90
N ASP A 89 -25.91 35.95 4.61
CA ASP A 89 -25.19 36.13 3.33
C ASP A 89 -25.75 35.28 2.19
N GLY A 90 -26.74 34.42 2.48
CA GLY A 90 -27.39 33.53 1.51
C GLY A 90 -26.74 32.16 1.36
N THR A 91 -25.67 31.88 2.10
CA THR A 91 -25.11 30.53 2.22
C THR A 91 -26.00 29.65 3.11
N HIS A 92 -25.83 28.34 2.97
CA HIS A 92 -26.55 27.34 3.77
C HIS A 92 -25.54 26.39 4.42
N THR A 93 -25.75 26.08 5.70
CA THR A 93 -25.12 24.94 6.36
C THR A 93 -26.15 23.81 6.44
N VAL A 94 -25.89 22.74 5.70
CA VAL A 94 -26.76 21.56 5.66
C VAL A 94 -26.10 20.43 6.43
N THR A 95 -26.75 19.93 7.48
CA THR A 95 -26.24 18.81 8.28
C THR A 95 -26.94 17.52 7.87
N ALA A 96 -26.16 16.56 7.41
CA ALA A 96 -26.60 15.21 7.09
C ALA A 96 -26.20 14.24 8.20
N SER A 97 -27.06 13.29 8.51
CA SER A 97 -26.77 12.12 9.32
C SER A 97 -26.83 10.88 8.44
N TYR A 98 -25.86 9.99 8.59
CA TYR A 98 -25.75 8.76 7.83
C TYR A 98 -25.02 7.72 8.67
N ARG A 99 -25.11 6.46 8.26
CA ARG A 99 -24.33 5.36 8.82
C ARG A 99 -23.16 5.07 7.88
N LEU A 100 -21.95 5.01 8.41
CA LEU A 100 -20.76 4.56 7.69
C LEU A 100 -20.26 3.31 8.40
N ASP A 101 -20.35 2.16 7.74
CA ASP A 101 -20.18 0.84 8.36
C ASP A 101 -21.03 0.71 9.65
N THR A 102 -20.41 0.65 10.83
CA THR A 102 -21.08 0.50 12.12
C THR A 102 -21.33 1.82 12.86
N ALA A 103 -20.75 2.92 12.38
CA ALA A 103 -20.82 4.24 13.02
C ALA A 103 -21.95 5.10 12.45
N ILE A 104 -22.72 5.78 13.30
CA ILE A 104 -23.65 6.83 12.88
C ILE A 104 -22.93 8.16 13.00
N LEU A 105 -22.78 8.87 11.89
CA LEU A 105 -22.06 10.13 11.78
C LEU A 105 -23.02 11.27 11.45
N GLN A 106 -22.57 12.49 11.74
CA GLN A 106 -23.21 13.72 11.30
C GLN A 106 -22.15 14.65 10.72
N THR A 107 -22.40 15.14 9.51
CA THR A 107 -21.49 16.06 8.82
C THR A 107 -22.26 17.25 8.30
N SER A 108 -21.68 18.43 8.49
CA SER A 108 -22.21 19.69 8.00
C SER A 108 -21.47 20.10 6.74
N PHE A 109 -22.23 20.48 5.71
CA PHE A 109 -21.70 20.96 4.45
C PHE A 109 -22.11 22.43 4.26
N GLU A 110 -21.14 23.26 3.91
CA GLU A 110 -21.39 24.65 3.54
C GLU A 110 -21.58 24.77 2.03
N ILE A 111 -22.72 25.31 1.63
CA ILE A 111 -23.09 25.45 0.23
C ILE A 111 -23.59 26.85 -0.07
N ARG A 112 -23.43 27.28 -1.32
CA ARG A 112 -23.96 28.56 -1.80
C ARG A 112 -24.74 28.39 -3.09
N ALA A 113 -25.69 29.29 -3.32
CA ALA A 113 -26.45 29.33 -4.55
C ALA A 113 -25.58 29.82 -5.71
N ILE A 114 -25.71 29.17 -6.87
CA ILE A 114 -25.10 29.59 -8.14
C ILE A 114 -26.16 29.93 -9.17
N ASP A 115 -25.72 30.38 -10.36
CA ASP A 115 -26.62 30.77 -11.44
C ASP A 115 -27.69 29.69 -11.71
N PRO A 116 -28.98 30.04 -11.59
CA PRO A 116 -30.07 29.09 -11.66
C PRO A 116 -30.24 28.53 -13.07
N LEU A 117 -30.60 27.24 -13.15
CA LEU A 117 -30.87 26.59 -14.43
C LEU A 117 -32.12 27.21 -15.06
N TYR A 118 -31.99 27.64 -16.32
CA TYR A 118 -33.01 28.37 -17.08
C TYR A 118 -33.54 29.63 -16.38
N GLY A 119 -32.78 30.21 -15.44
CA GLY A 119 -33.20 31.39 -14.69
C GLY A 119 -34.25 31.13 -13.60
N LEU A 120 -34.64 29.88 -13.35
CA LEU A 120 -35.78 29.54 -12.49
C LEU A 120 -35.48 28.46 -11.45
N LEU A 121 -34.65 27.48 -11.79
CA LEU A 121 -34.39 26.33 -10.94
C LEU A 121 -33.11 26.56 -10.16
N ASN A 122 -33.21 26.50 -8.84
CA ASN A 122 -32.08 26.72 -7.95
C ASN A 122 -30.94 25.74 -8.26
N ARG A 123 -29.72 26.23 -8.16
CA ARG A 123 -28.51 25.43 -8.25
C ARG A 123 -27.60 25.80 -7.09
N TRP A 124 -26.82 24.82 -6.66
CA TRP A 124 -25.96 24.92 -5.49
C TRP A 124 -24.59 24.39 -5.84
N GLU A 125 -23.59 24.87 -5.11
CA GLU A 125 -22.24 24.31 -5.09
C GLU A 125 -21.71 24.28 -3.66
N PHE A 126 -20.79 23.36 -3.39
CA PHE A 126 -20.03 23.38 -2.15
C PHE A 126 -19.11 24.61 -2.11
N ILE A 127 -19.04 25.25 -0.95
CA ILE A 127 -18.09 26.34 -0.70
C ILE A 127 -16.70 25.77 -0.47
N GLU A 128 -16.61 24.68 0.29
CA GLU A 128 -15.40 23.90 0.53
C GLU A 128 -15.58 22.51 -0.06
N SER A 129 -14.59 22.03 -0.81
CA SER A 129 -14.66 20.69 -1.40
C SER A 129 -14.81 19.62 -0.30
N PRO A 130 -15.78 18.71 -0.43
CA PRO A 130 -15.92 17.60 0.49
C PRO A 130 -14.90 16.48 0.24
N LEU A 131 -13.95 16.63 -0.69
CA LEU A 131 -12.90 15.62 -0.89
C LEU A 131 -11.97 15.54 0.33
N ALA A 132 -11.47 14.33 0.56
CA ALA A 132 -10.40 14.06 1.51
C ALA A 132 -9.07 13.87 0.77
N VAL A 133 -7.97 14.00 1.51
CA VAL A 133 -6.63 13.60 1.04
C VAL A 133 -6.19 12.40 1.86
N VAL A 134 -5.78 11.33 1.19
CA VAL A 134 -5.21 10.15 1.85
C VAL A 134 -3.73 10.04 1.48
N ASP A 135 -2.86 10.21 2.47
CA ASP A 135 -1.44 9.89 2.35
C ASP A 135 -1.26 8.37 2.53
N VAL A 136 -1.02 7.67 1.42
CA VAL A 136 -0.81 6.20 1.43
C VAL A 136 0.69 5.92 1.48
N THR A 137 1.13 5.23 2.53
CA THR A 137 2.48 4.69 2.67
C THR A 137 2.46 3.21 2.31
N ALA A 138 3.03 2.85 1.17
CA ALA A 138 3.28 1.47 0.77
C ALA A 138 4.69 1.07 1.25
N ALA A 139 4.75 0.29 2.33
CA ALA A 139 6.00 -0.16 2.94
C ALA A 139 6.40 -1.53 2.38
N HIS A 140 7.70 -1.66 2.05
CA HIS A 140 8.35 -2.88 1.56
C HIS A 140 7.85 -3.42 0.20
N ASN A 141 6.84 -2.78 -0.39
CA ASN A 141 6.38 -2.94 -1.75
C ASN A 141 5.72 -1.63 -2.20
N PRO A 142 6.08 -1.06 -3.37
CA PRO A 142 5.48 0.20 -3.85
C PRO A 142 4.01 0.10 -4.27
N LEU A 143 3.49 -1.12 -4.45
CA LEU A 143 2.11 -1.37 -4.87
C LEU A 143 1.19 -1.54 -3.66
N PHE A 144 -0.03 -1.03 -3.80
CA PHE A 144 -1.14 -1.30 -2.88
C PHE A 144 -2.43 -1.51 -3.65
N THR A 145 -3.42 -2.12 -2.99
CA THR A 145 -4.78 -2.31 -3.47
C THR A 145 -5.74 -1.47 -2.63
N VAL A 146 -6.78 -0.94 -3.27
CA VAL A 146 -7.90 -0.28 -2.63
C VAL A 146 -9.15 -0.57 -3.46
N GLY A 147 -10.13 -1.24 -2.85
CA GLY A 147 -11.19 -1.92 -3.60
C GLY A 147 -10.60 -2.83 -4.69
N ASP A 148 -11.07 -2.69 -5.92
CA ASP A 148 -10.60 -3.48 -7.07
C ASP A 148 -9.37 -2.89 -7.78
N LEU A 149 -8.89 -1.72 -7.36
CA LEU A 149 -7.74 -1.07 -7.98
C LEU A 149 -6.43 -1.52 -7.35
N THR A 150 -5.43 -1.75 -8.21
CA THR A 150 -4.02 -1.82 -7.81
C THR A 150 -3.31 -0.55 -8.27
N LEU A 151 -2.68 0.18 -7.35
CA LEU A 151 -2.01 1.45 -7.59
C LEU A 151 -0.54 1.37 -7.19
N ASP A 152 0.30 2.17 -7.87
CA ASP A 152 1.72 2.31 -7.58
C ASP A 152 1.98 3.69 -6.95
N THR A 153 2.51 3.73 -5.73
CA THR A 153 2.88 4.95 -4.99
C THR A 153 4.04 5.73 -5.61
N ARG A 154 4.67 5.18 -6.66
CA ARG A 154 5.74 5.82 -7.41
C ARG A 154 5.27 6.49 -8.69
N ALA A 155 3.98 6.42 -9.03
CA ALA A 155 3.47 6.84 -10.34
C ALA A 155 3.84 8.29 -10.73
N THR A 156 3.98 9.20 -9.76
CA THR A 156 4.37 10.60 -9.96
C THR A 156 5.83 10.90 -9.62
N LYS A 157 6.60 9.89 -9.20
CA LYS A 157 8.00 10.04 -8.76
C LYS A 157 8.99 9.79 -9.88
N SER A 158 10.20 10.32 -9.74
CA SER A 158 11.26 10.13 -10.73
C SER A 158 12.66 10.04 -10.12
N GLY A 159 13.62 9.54 -10.90
CA GLY A 159 15.01 9.46 -10.46
C GLY A 159 15.20 8.62 -9.20
N ASP A 160 15.99 9.14 -8.25
CA ASP A 160 16.39 8.43 -7.03
C ASP A 160 15.22 8.16 -6.08
N GLU A 161 14.10 8.89 -6.20
CA GLU A 161 12.91 8.67 -5.37
C GLU A 161 12.29 7.29 -5.59
N LEU A 162 12.48 6.71 -6.79
CA LEU A 162 11.96 5.38 -7.14
C LEU A 162 12.67 4.25 -6.40
N ALA A 163 13.86 4.51 -5.84
CA ALA A 163 14.69 3.51 -5.17
C ALA A 163 14.31 3.29 -3.71
N ALA A 164 13.49 4.17 -3.11
CA ALA A 164 13.07 4.00 -1.72
C ALA A 164 12.22 2.73 -1.54
N PHE A 165 12.55 1.95 -0.51
CA PHE A 165 11.86 0.68 -0.21
C PHE A 165 10.50 0.91 0.44
N THR A 166 10.32 2.07 1.07
CA THR A 166 9.02 2.59 1.52
C THR A 166 8.67 3.80 0.68
N GLN A 167 7.44 3.82 0.16
CA GLN A 167 6.97 4.83 -0.76
C GLN A 167 5.68 5.46 -0.23
N THR A 168 5.66 6.79 -0.10
CA THR A 168 4.45 7.54 0.27
C THR A 168 3.99 8.42 -0.86
N ALA A 169 2.69 8.47 -1.12
CA ALA A 169 2.08 9.40 -2.07
C ALA A 169 0.68 9.84 -1.59
N PRO A 170 0.27 11.10 -1.86
CA PRO A 170 -1.08 11.57 -1.58
C PRO A 170 -2.05 11.19 -2.70
N TYR A 171 -3.29 10.91 -2.34
CA TYR A 171 -4.40 10.62 -3.25
C TYR A 171 -5.64 11.42 -2.85
N LEU A 172 -6.37 11.94 -3.84
CA LEU A 172 -7.71 12.51 -3.60
C LEU A 172 -8.70 11.37 -3.42
N ALA A 173 -9.51 11.46 -2.37
CA ALA A 173 -10.51 10.48 -2.01
C ALA A 173 -11.89 11.16 -1.85
N ILE A 174 -12.93 10.43 -2.22
CA ILE A 174 -14.32 10.83 -1.94
C ILE A 174 -14.55 10.74 -0.43
N ALA A 175 -15.33 11.66 0.11
CA ALA A 175 -15.74 11.59 1.51
C ALA A 175 -17.17 12.13 1.69
N PRO A 176 -17.95 11.60 2.64
CA PRO A 176 -17.58 10.53 3.56
C PRO A 176 -17.61 9.15 2.89
N ALA A 177 -16.58 8.33 3.15
CA ALA A 177 -16.51 6.94 2.67
C ALA A 177 -15.55 6.12 3.54
N ALA A 178 -15.72 4.80 3.54
CA ALA A 178 -14.77 3.85 4.11
C ALA A 178 -14.02 3.15 2.97
N TYR A 179 -12.72 2.94 3.20
CA TYR A 179 -11.79 2.30 2.29
C TYR A 179 -11.10 1.16 3.01
N GLU A 180 -10.77 0.10 2.28
CA GLU A 180 -9.87 -0.95 2.74
C GLU A 180 -8.62 -0.96 1.86
N PHE A 181 -7.46 -0.76 2.48
CA PHE A 181 -6.17 -0.77 1.80
C PHE A 181 -5.44 -2.08 2.07
N GLY A 182 -4.89 -2.71 1.04
CA GLY A 182 -4.15 -3.96 1.20
C GLY A 182 -3.10 -4.14 0.12
N PHE A 183 -2.56 -5.35 0.04
CA PHE A 183 -1.84 -5.83 -1.13
C PHE A 183 -1.61 -7.33 -0.95
N SER A 184 -1.71 -8.12 -2.02
CA SER A 184 -1.27 -9.51 -1.97
C SER A 184 -0.83 -9.99 -3.33
N ASP A 185 0.34 -10.64 -3.37
CA ASP A 185 0.79 -11.42 -4.50
C ASP A 185 1.49 -12.71 -4.04
N THR A 186 2.23 -13.36 -4.93
CA THR A 186 2.94 -14.61 -4.59
C THR A 186 4.14 -14.40 -3.64
N LEU A 187 4.73 -13.22 -3.58
CA LEU A 187 5.95 -12.94 -2.83
C LEU A 187 5.71 -12.15 -1.54
N VAL A 188 4.77 -11.22 -1.55
CA VAL A 188 4.47 -10.36 -0.42
C VAL A 188 2.97 -10.18 -0.23
N ALA A 189 2.55 -10.00 1.02
CA ALA A 189 1.17 -9.71 1.38
C ALA A 189 1.12 -8.74 2.56
N ALA A 190 0.18 -7.80 2.50
CA ALA A 190 -0.14 -6.88 3.59
C ALA A 190 -1.48 -7.27 4.20
N VAL A 191 -1.60 -7.12 5.52
CA VAL A 191 -2.90 -7.24 6.20
C VAL A 191 -3.77 -6.06 5.76
N PRO A 192 -5.04 -6.29 5.36
CA PRO A 192 -5.93 -5.19 5.01
C PRO A 192 -6.11 -4.18 6.16
N VAL A 193 -6.11 -2.90 5.82
CA VAL A 193 -6.20 -1.77 6.76
C VAL A 193 -7.41 -0.91 6.39
N PRO A 194 -8.46 -0.88 7.23
CA PRO A 194 -9.61 -0.02 7.01
C PRO A 194 -9.27 1.43 7.34
N LEU A 195 -9.84 2.36 6.57
CA LEU A 195 -9.75 3.81 6.79
C LEU A 195 -11.08 4.47 6.42
N ALA A 196 -11.69 5.18 7.36
CA ALA A 196 -12.81 6.06 7.09
C ALA A 196 -12.32 7.49 6.84
N THR A 197 -12.83 8.14 5.80
CA THR A 197 -12.58 9.54 5.49
C THR A 197 -13.81 10.39 5.81
N GLU A 198 -13.56 11.59 6.33
CA GLU A 198 -14.56 12.63 6.51
C GLU A 198 -14.26 13.80 5.55
N PRO A 199 -15.27 14.58 5.14
CA PRO A 199 -15.07 15.72 4.25
C PRO A 199 -14.00 16.71 4.73
N GLY A 200 -13.08 17.08 3.83
CA GLY A 200 -11.99 18.03 4.10
C GLY A 200 -10.85 17.49 4.98
N VAL A 201 -10.91 16.23 5.41
CA VAL A 201 -9.87 15.63 6.25
C VAL A 201 -8.68 15.13 5.43
N ARG A 202 -7.47 15.35 5.95
CA ARG A 202 -6.24 14.68 5.50
C ARG A 202 -5.92 13.51 6.42
N ALA A 203 -6.01 12.31 5.90
CA ALA A 203 -5.78 11.06 6.61
C ALA A 203 -4.50 10.37 6.10
N ALA A 204 -3.97 9.42 6.88
CA ALA A 204 -2.82 8.63 6.50
C ALA A 204 -3.08 7.15 6.76
N VAL A 205 -2.54 6.29 5.89
CA VAL A 205 -2.64 4.83 6.01
C VAL A 205 -1.32 4.19 5.58
N THR A 206 -0.95 3.08 6.23
CA THR A 206 0.25 2.31 5.89
C THR A 206 -0.14 0.90 5.48
N VAL A 207 0.24 0.52 4.26
CA VAL A 207 0.13 -0.83 3.72
C VAL A 207 1.50 -1.48 3.86
N ASP A 208 1.64 -2.35 4.86
CA ASP A 208 2.91 -2.98 5.19
C ASP A 208 3.00 -4.40 4.62
N ALA A 209 3.75 -4.54 3.52
CA ALA A 209 3.90 -5.80 2.81
C ALA A 209 4.94 -6.70 3.49
N GLN A 210 4.49 -7.88 3.92
CA GLN A 210 5.30 -8.89 4.58
C GLN A 210 5.62 -10.06 3.65
N PRO A 211 6.78 -10.72 3.79
CA PRO A 211 7.16 -11.83 2.93
C PRO A 211 6.23 -13.03 3.12
N THR A 212 5.79 -13.64 2.02
CA THR A 212 4.98 -14.85 2.04
C THR A 212 5.84 -16.10 2.24
N ALA A 213 5.18 -17.22 2.57
CA ALA A 213 5.86 -18.53 2.62
C ALA A 213 6.47 -18.94 1.27
N ASP A 214 5.84 -18.55 0.16
CA ASP A 214 6.35 -18.83 -1.19
C ASP A 214 7.62 -18.02 -1.49
N PHE A 215 7.71 -16.77 -1.03
CA PHE A 215 8.94 -15.99 -1.14
C PHE A 215 10.08 -16.64 -0.35
N VAL A 216 9.83 -16.98 0.91
CA VAL A 216 10.80 -17.67 1.77
C VAL A 216 11.28 -18.96 1.11
N LYS A 217 10.37 -19.77 0.54
CA LYS A 217 10.71 -21.01 -0.15
C LYS A 217 11.57 -20.80 -1.40
N ARG A 218 11.29 -19.76 -2.19
CA ARG A 218 12.11 -19.42 -3.38
C ARG A 218 13.52 -19.00 -2.97
N VAL A 219 13.64 -18.20 -1.91
CA VAL A 219 14.93 -17.82 -1.35
C VAL A 219 15.68 -19.04 -0.80
N GLN A 220 14.99 -19.92 -0.05
CA GLN A 220 15.57 -21.19 0.43
C GLN A 220 16.15 -22.01 -0.73
N THR A 221 15.41 -22.18 -1.82
CA THR A 221 15.88 -22.95 -2.98
C THR A 221 17.17 -22.36 -3.59
N GLN A 222 17.28 -21.02 -3.62
CA GLN A 222 18.49 -20.35 -4.11
C GLN A 222 19.67 -20.49 -3.13
N VAL A 223 19.42 -20.39 -1.82
CA VAL A 223 20.42 -20.61 -0.77
C VAL A 223 20.95 -22.05 -0.82
N ASP A 224 20.06 -23.03 -0.91
CA ASP A 224 20.43 -24.45 -0.96
C ASP A 224 21.30 -24.73 -2.19
N SER A 225 20.87 -24.25 -3.37
CA SER A 225 21.63 -24.39 -4.62
C SER A 225 23.01 -23.73 -4.56
N TYR A 226 23.12 -22.56 -3.90
CA TYR A 226 24.40 -21.90 -3.68
C TYR A 226 25.32 -22.72 -2.76
N LEU A 227 24.79 -23.27 -1.67
CA LEU A 227 25.56 -24.13 -0.74
C LEU A 227 25.94 -25.47 -1.38
N ASP A 228 25.11 -26.02 -2.25
CA ASP A 228 25.43 -27.21 -3.07
C ASP A 228 26.58 -26.92 -4.03
N GLY A 229 26.56 -25.75 -4.67
CA GLY A 229 27.66 -25.27 -5.51
C GLY A 229 28.97 -25.11 -4.72
N CYS A 230 28.88 -24.70 -3.45
CA CYS A 230 30.02 -24.67 -2.53
C CYS A 230 30.55 -26.06 -2.20
N ALA A 231 29.65 -27.00 -1.86
CA ALA A 231 30.01 -28.37 -1.52
C ALA A 231 30.58 -29.16 -2.71
N ALA A 232 30.27 -28.75 -3.94
CA ALA A 232 30.86 -29.34 -5.15
C ALA A 232 32.33 -28.94 -5.38
N GLN A 233 32.86 -27.92 -4.69
CA GLN A 233 34.25 -27.51 -4.84
C GLN A 233 35.18 -28.46 -4.08
N THR A 234 36.13 -29.07 -4.79
CA THR A 234 37.09 -30.04 -4.25
C THR A 234 38.34 -29.37 -3.66
N VAL A 235 38.15 -28.37 -2.78
CA VAL A 235 39.23 -27.63 -2.11
C VAL A 235 38.93 -27.45 -0.62
N LEU A 236 39.96 -27.28 0.22
CA LEU A 236 39.79 -27.11 1.67
C LEU A 236 39.12 -25.78 2.07
N GLN A 237 39.27 -24.76 1.22
CA GLN A 237 38.63 -23.45 1.39
C GLN A 237 37.89 -23.08 0.10
N PRO A 238 36.64 -23.56 -0.06
CA PRO A 238 35.82 -23.21 -1.21
C PRO A 238 35.68 -21.69 -1.38
N SER A 239 35.94 -21.23 -2.60
CA SER A 239 35.92 -19.80 -2.89
C SER A 239 34.50 -19.25 -2.81
N GLY A 240 34.33 -18.14 -2.08
CA GLY A 240 33.04 -17.48 -1.91
C GLY A 240 32.02 -18.30 -1.13
N CYS A 241 32.45 -19.18 -0.23
CA CYS A 241 31.60 -20.05 0.58
C CYS A 241 31.76 -19.76 2.08
N PRO A 242 30.71 -20.02 2.90
CA PRO A 242 30.72 -19.65 4.31
C PRO A 242 31.46 -20.66 5.22
N PHE A 243 32.04 -21.71 4.66
CA PHE A 243 32.76 -22.75 5.38
C PHE A 243 34.10 -23.09 4.72
N GLY A 244 34.99 -23.64 5.54
CA GLY A 244 36.31 -24.12 5.12
C GLY A 244 37.05 -24.71 6.31
N ILE A 245 38.19 -25.33 6.02
CA ILE A 245 39.07 -25.89 7.04
C ILE A 245 40.52 -25.60 6.71
N GLU A 246 41.33 -25.46 7.76
CA GLU A 246 42.79 -25.47 7.69
C GLU A 246 43.26 -26.78 8.31
N ILE A 247 44.12 -27.50 7.59
CA ILE A 247 44.67 -28.79 8.03
C ILE A 247 46.20 -28.62 8.03
N ASP A 248 46.81 -28.83 9.20
CA ASP A 248 48.28 -28.75 9.36
C ASP A 248 49.00 -29.95 8.72
N ASP A 249 48.34 -31.10 8.70
CA ASP A 249 48.86 -32.34 8.12
C ASP A 249 48.85 -32.33 6.58
N ARG A 250 49.58 -33.29 5.99
CA ARG A 250 49.63 -33.40 4.53
C ARG A 250 48.32 -33.96 4.00
N VAL A 251 47.58 -33.15 3.24
CA VAL A 251 46.38 -33.61 2.53
C VAL A 251 46.74 -34.57 1.39
N LEU A 252 46.09 -35.72 1.38
CA LEU A 252 46.19 -36.76 0.37
C LEU A 252 44.86 -36.82 -0.40
N GLY A 253 44.89 -36.49 -1.69
CA GLY A 253 43.69 -36.49 -2.53
C GLY A 253 42.83 -35.23 -2.40
N ASP A 254 41.63 -35.32 -2.94
CA ASP A 254 40.70 -34.20 -3.06
C ASP A 254 39.67 -34.24 -1.92
N PRO A 255 39.45 -33.12 -1.19
CA PRO A 255 38.44 -33.07 -0.15
C PRO A 255 37.03 -33.14 -0.74
N VAL A 256 36.14 -33.84 -0.03
CA VAL A 256 34.72 -33.96 -0.38
C VAL A 256 33.91 -33.21 0.67
N TRP A 257 33.12 -32.23 0.21
CA TRP A 257 32.20 -31.50 1.06
C TRP A 257 30.76 -31.98 0.86
N SER A 258 29.97 -31.87 1.93
CA SER A 258 28.51 -32.02 1.89
C SER A 258 27.87 -31.09 2.90
N ILE A 259 26.59 -30.78 2.72
CA ILE A 259 25.82 -29.98 3.67
C ILE A 259 24.99 -30.94 4.53
N VAL A 260 25.24 -30.94 5.84
CA VAL A 260 24.50 -31.76 6.80
C VAL A 260 23.20 -31.07 7.20
N THR A 261 23.26 -29.75 7.37
CA THR A 261 22.10 -28.94 7.75
C THR A 261 22.15 -27.61 7.02
N TYR A 262 21.15 -27.39 6.17
CA TYR A 262 20.94 -26.10 5.51
C TYR A 262 20.36 -25.10 6.52
N PRO A 263 20.83 -23.84 6.52
CA PRO A 263 20.25 -22.81 7.34
C PRO A 263 18.80 -22.56 6.89
N PRO A 264 17.80 -22.66 7.79
CA PRO A 264 16.43 -22.34 7.43
C PRO A 264 16.29 -20.84 7.14
N VAL A 265 15.72 -20.52 5.98
CA VAL A 265 15.48 -19.14 5.59
C VAL A 265 14.30 -18.57 6.37
N THR A 266 14.53 -17.43 7.01
CA THR A 266 13.49 -16.57 7.58
C THR A 266 13.68 -15.17 7.03
N LEU A 267 12.62 -14.56 6.48
CA LEU A 267 12.68 -13.20 5.95
C LEU A 267 11.85 -12.28 6.84
N THR A 268 12.43 -11.15 7.20
CA THR A 268 11.74 -10.03 7.85
C THR A 268 11.93 -8.78 7.02
N ALA A 269 10.91 -7.94 6.94
CA ALA A 269 11.06 -6.67 6.25
C ALA A 269 12.00 -5.73 7.03
N GLY A 270 13.11 -5.33 6.40
CA GLY A 270 14.06 -4.34 6.93
C GLY A 270 13.89 -2.98 6.26
N GLU A 271 14.82 -2.06 6.50
CA GLU A 271 14.70 -0.67 6.00
C GLU A 271 14.85 -0.55 4.48
N THR A 272 15.63 -1.44 3.85
CA THR A 272 15.97 -1.35 2.41
C THR A 272 15.79 -2.65 1.64
N ALA A 273 15.57 -3.77 2.35
CA ALA A 273 15.43 -5.10 1.78
C ALA A 273 14.71 -6.02 2.78
N PHE A 274 14.33 -7.21 2.32
CA PHE A 274 13.96 -8.31 3.23
C PHE A 274 15.23 -8.97 3.74
N GLU A 275 15.33 -9.18 5.04
CA GLU A 275 16.56 -9.62 5.68
C GLU A 275 16.38 -10.96 6.37
N MET A 276 17.43 -11.76 6.31
CA MET A 276 17.61 -12.94 7.13
C MET A 276 18.80 -12.69 8.06
N PRO A 277 18.61 -12.74 9.38
CA PRO A 277 19.73 -12.63 10.33
C PRO A 277 20.71 -13.81 10.14
N ALA A 278 21.86 -13.73 10.81
CA ALA A 278 22.83 -14.82 10.78
C ALA A 278 22.22 -16.11 11.34
N THR A 279 22.00 -17.08 10.44
CA THR A 279 21.41 -18.39 10.76
C THR A 279 22.47 -19.47 10.62
N ASP A 280 22.52 -20.37 11.60
CA ASP A 280 23.49 -21.47 11.63
C ASP A 280 23.17 -22.53 10.57
N GLY A 281 24.23 -23.05 9.94
CA GLY A 281 24.23 -24.22 9.08
C GLY A 281 25.44 -25.11 9.40
N MET A 282 25.46 -26.31 8.83
CA MET A 282 26.54 -27.28 9.08
C MET A 282 26.98 -27.96 7.80
N ALA A 283 28.27 -27.85 7.49
CA ALA A 283 28.94 -28.56 6.41
C ALA A 283 29.76 -29.71 6.99
N HIS A 284 30.04 -30.71 6.17
CA HIS A 284 30.88 -31.85 6.54
C HIS A 284 31.97 -32.03 5.50
N ILE A 285 33.21 -32.20 5.96
CA ILE A 285 34.37 -32.51 5.13
C ILE A 285 34.88 -33.92 5.41
N SER A 286 35.12 -34.64 4.32
CA SER A 286 35.82 -35.92 4.29
C SER A 286 37.08 -35.80 3.43
N VAL A 287 38.26 -36.06 4.00
CA VAL A 287 39.53 -36.01 3.23
C VAL A 287 40.60 -36.92 3.83
N GLU A 288 41.41 -37.59 3.01
CA GLU A 288 42.54 -38.38 3.50
C GLU A 288 43.70 -37.44 3.88
N VAL A 289 44.30 -37.68 5.04
CA VAL A 289 45.42 -36.91 5.56
C VAL A 289 46.55 -37.82 5.99
N GLN A 290 47.78 -37.33 5.91
CA GLN A 290 48.97 -37.97 6.42
C GLN A 290 49.61 -37.10 7.49
N SER A 291 49.76 -37.67 8.68
CA SER A 291 50.42 -37.04 9.81
C SER A 291 51.85 -36.66 9.44
N LEU A 292 52.22 -35.40 9.68
CA LEU A 292 53.59 -34.93 9.46
C LEU A 292 54.58 -35.41 10.53
N PHE A 293 54.08 -35.95 11.65
CA PHE A 293 54.90 -36.39 12.78
C PHE A 293 55.37 -37.84 12.66
N ASP A 294 54.46 -38.77 12.37
CA ASP A 294 54.71 -40.22 12.32
C ASP A 294 54.48 -40.84 10.93
N GLY A 295 53.89 -40.09 10.00
CA GLY A 295 53.65 -40.53 8.63
C GLY A 295 52.42 -41.43 8.46
N ASP A 296 51.62 -41.64 9.51
CA ASP A 296 50.41 -42.44 9.45
C ASP A 296 49.33 -41.76 8.60
N LYS A 297 48.53 -42.57 7.90
CA LYS A 297 47.43 -42.11 7.04
C LYS A 297 46.08 -42.37 7.69
N SER A 298 45.18 -41.41 7.60
CA SER A 298 43.82 -41.53 8.13
C SER A 298 42.82 -40.72 7.30
N GLN A 299 41.54 -41.05 7.45
CA GLN A 299 40.45 -40.25 6.89
C GLN A 299 40.02 -39.22 7.94
N LEU A 300 40.16 -37.93 7.63
CA LEU A 300 39.59 -36.84 8.42
C LEU A 300 38.12 -36.70 8.06
N GLU A 301 37.27 -36.70 9.08
CA GLU A 301 35.82 -36.48 8.99
C GLU A 301 35.44 -35.40 10.01
N GLU A 302 35.08 -34.21 9.56
CA GLU A 302 34.75 -33.09 10.46
C GLU A 302 33.49 -32.33 10.04
N ASP A 303 32.65 -32.03 11.04
CA ASP A 303 31.54 -31.10 10.89
C ASP A 303 32.03 -29.67 11.14
N ARG A 304 31.76 -28.79 10.19
CA ARG A 304 32.13 -27.38 10.20
C ARG A 304 30.87 -26.53 10.30
N PRO A 305 30.58 -25.95 11.48
CA PRO A 305 29.48 -25.00 11.60
C PRO A 305 29.81 -23.73 10.84
N PHE A 306 28.80 -23.15 10.21
CA PHE A 306 28.90 -21.86 9.55
C PHE A 306 27.64 -21.04 9.82
N ARG A 307 27.70 -19.75 9.53
CA ARG A 307 26.53 -18.87 9.55
C ARG A 307 26.32 -18.23 8.20
N LEU A 308 25.06 -18.01 7.87
CA LEU A 308 24.65 -17.30 6.67
C LEU A 308 23.69 -16.19 7.06
N ALA A 309 23.97 -14.98 6.62
CA ALA A 309 23.03 -13.86 6.64
C ALA A 309 22.83 -13.40 5.19
N LEU A 310 21.64 -12.89 4.87
CA LEU A 310 21.35 -12.38 3.53
C LEU A 310 20.35 -11.24 3.56
N SER A 311 20.39 -10.43 2.51
CA SER A 311 19.31 -9.54 2.12
C SER A 311 18.72 -9.97 0.78
N ALA A 312 17.42 -9.80 0.63
CA ALA A 312 16.66 -10.14 -0.56
C ALA A 312 15.83 -8.92 -1.02
N THR A 313 15.88 -8.60 -2.31
CA THR A 313 15.04 -7.57 -2.92
C THR A 313 14.28 -8.14 -4.11
N ILE A 314 13.09 -7.58 -4.34
CA ILE A 314 12.25 -7.94 -5.49
C ILE A 314 12.53 -6.93 -6.60
N ARG A 315 13.00 -7.40 -7.75
CA ARG A 315 13.24 -6.55 -8.92
C ARG A 315 11.92 -6.24 -9.64
N PRO A 316 11.89 -5.20 -10.49
CA PRO A 316 10.69 -4.84 -11.27
C PRO A 316 10.15 -5.95 -12.18
N ASP A 317 10.99 -6.90 -12.59
CA ASP A 317 10.61 -8.07 -13.39
C ASP A 317 10.07 -9.25 -12.55
N GLY A 318 9.94 -9.06 -11.23
CA GLY A 318 9.51 -10.09 -10.28
C GLY A 318 10.62 -11.09 -9.92
N SER A 319 11.85 -10.90 -10.42
CA SER A 319 12.98 -11.73 -10.02
C SER A 319 13.48 -11.34 -8.62
N ILE A 320 13.97 -12.33 -7.88
CA ILE A 320 14.55 -12.11 -6.55
C ILE A 320 16.05 -11.87 -6.71
N ALA A 321 16.55 -10.78 -6.13
CA ALA A 321 17.97 -10.54 -5.94
C ALA A 321 18.35 -10.94 -4.51
N ILE A 322 19.33 -11.83 -4.35
CA ILE A 322 19.89 -12.18 -3.03
C ILE A 322 21.30 -11.64 -2.94
N GLN A 323 21.61 -10.99 -1.84
CA GLN A 323 22.96 -10.60 -1.48
C GLN A 323 23.33 -11.22 -0.14
N LEU A 324 24.37 -12.07 -0.16
CA LEU A 324 24.90 -12.64 1.08
C LEU A 324 25.64 -11.57 1.85
N GLN A 325 25.41 -11.52 3.16
CA GLN A 325 26.12 -10.63 4.06
C GLN A 325 27.28 -11.38 4.69
N GLN A 326 28.46 -10.76 4.70
CA GLN A 326 29.60 -11.35 5.39
C GLN A 326 29.37 -11.23 6.89
N THR A 327 29.18 -12.36 7.57
CA THR A 327 29.20 -12.42 9.03
C THR A 327 30.66 -12.43 9.47
N SER A 328 31.16 -11.30 9.97
CA SER A 328 32.49 -11.15 10.59
C SER A 328 32.61 -11.89 11.92
#